data_AF-A0A6G3XVZ4-F1
#
_entry.id   AF-A0A6G3XVZ4-F1
#
_cell.length_a   1.000
_cell.length_b   1.000
_cell.length_c   1.000
_cell.angle_alpha   90.00
_cell.angle_beta   90.00
_cell.angle_gamma   90.00
#
_symmetry.space_group_name_H-M   'P 1'
#
loop_
_entity.id
_entity.type
_entity.pdbx_description
1 polymer ?
#
loop_
_entity_poly.entity_id
_entity_poly.type
_entity_poly.pdbx_seq_one_letter_code
_entity_poly.pdbx_strand_id
1 'polypeptide(L)'
;IAHELAHGLTQHTANLRYEGQSGALNESVSDVFGALVKQYSLGQSAEQADWLIGAGLLAPRVSGDALRSMKAPGTAYDDDVL
;
A
#
# COMPACT_ATOMS: atom_id res chain seq x y z
N ILE A 1 2.04 -3.70 -7.96
CA ILE A 1 1.20 -4.03 -9.15
C ILE A 1 -0.26 -3.69 -8.90
N ALA A 2 -0.96 -4.37 -7.99
CA ALA A 2 -2.39 -4.12 -7.77
C ALA A 2 -2.73 -2.68 -7.33
N HIS A 3 -1.85 -2.03 -6.56
CA HIS A 3 -1.96 -0.59 -6.24
C HIS A 3 -2.07 0.28 -7.50
N GLU A 4 -1.14 0.14 -8.45
CA GLU A 4 -1.17 0.93 -9.70
C GLU A 4 -2.41 0.65 -10.55
N LEU A 5 -2.89 -0.60 -10.57
CA LEU A 5 -4.14 -0.93 -11.27
C LEU A 5 -5.37 -0.31 -10.57
N ALA A 6 -5.34 -0.20 -9.24
CA ALA A 6 -6.41 0.42 -8.47
C ALA A 6 -6.51 1.93 -8.73
N HIS A 7 -5.40 2.64 -9.02
CA HIS A 7 -5.50 4.01 -9.54
C HIS A 7 -6.33 4.08 -10.81
N GLY A 8 -6.15 3.13 -11.74
CA GLY A 8 -6.97 3.02 -12.95
C GLY A 8 -8.46 2.80 -12.65
N LEU A 9 -8.78 1.95 -11.66
CA LEU A 9 -10.15 1.76 -11.18
C LEU A 9 -10.71 3.07 -10.59
N THR A 10 -9.97 3.73 -9.70
CA THR A 10 -10.39 4.99 -9.08
C THR A 10 -10.62 6.08 -10.13
N GLN A 11 -9.75 6.19 -11.13
CA GLN A 11 -9.88 7.14 -12.23
C GLN A 11 -11.20 6.98 -12.99
N HIS A 12 -11.63 5.74 -13.25
CA HIS A 12 -12.85 5.44 -14.02
C HIS A 12 -14.12 5.33 -13.14
N THR A 13 -14.01 5.59 -11.83
CA THR A 13 -15.13 5.51 -10.89
C THR A 13 -15.28 6.82 -10.12
N ALA A 14 -14.73 6.92 -8.91
CA ALA A 14 -14.85 8.10 -8.05
C ALA A 14 -14.05 9.31 -8.56
N ASN A 15 -13.06 9.09 -9.43
CA ASN A 15 -12.18 10.08 -10.03
C ASN A 15 -11.61 11.08 -9.00
N LEU A 16 -11.08 10.52 -7.90
CA LEU A 16 -10.52 11.31 -6.80
C LEU A 16 -9.31 12.11 -7.30
N ARG A 17 -9.47 13.44 -7.35
CA ARG A 17 -8.39 14.37 -7.70
C ARG A 17 -7.18 14.13 -6.81
N TYR A 18 -6.00 14.04 -7.41
CA TYR A 18 -4.76 13.74 -6.73
C TYR A 18 -4.19 14.96 -5.98
N GLU A 19 -4.96 15.48 -5.02
CA GLU A 19 -4.61 16.66 -4.22
C GLU A 19 -5.31 16.63 -2.86
N GLY A 20 -4.60 17.08 -1.82
CA GLY A 20 -5.13 17.20 -0.46
C GLY A 20 -5.73 15.89 0.05
N GLN A 21 -6.89 15.97 0.70
CA GLN A 21 -7.57 14.78 1.24
C GLN A 21 -8.08 13.84 0.14
N SER A 22 -8.44 14.37 -1.03
CA SER A 22 -8.89 13.53 -2.16
C SER A 22 -7.75 12.68 -2.70
N GLY A 23 -6.54 13.25 -2.79
CA GLY A 23 -5.33 12.51 -3.16
C GLY A 23 -4.96 11.46 -2.11
N ALA A 24 -5.04 11.81 -0.82
CA ALA A 24 -4.81 10.85 0.27
C ALA A 24 -5.80 9.66 0.23
N LEU A 25 -7.08 9.91 -0.11
CA LEU A 25 -8.05 8.84 -0.31
C LEU A 25 -7.75 8.01 -1.55
N ASN A 26 -7.28 8.61 -2.65
CA ASN A 26 -6.88 7.90 -3.86
C ASN A 26 -5.75 6.89 -3.59
N GLU A 27 -4.70 7.33 -2.87
CA GLU A 27 -3.62 6.47 -2.40
C GLU A 27 -4.11 5.36 -1.46
N SER A 28 -4.92 5.72 -0.46
CA SER A 28 -5.45 4.78 0.53
C SER A 28 -6.29 3.68 -0.12
N VAL A 29 -7.16 4.02 -1.07
CA VAL A 29 -7.93 3.04 -1.84
C VAL A 29 -7.00 2.10 -2.60
N SER A 30 -5.94 2.64 -3.20
CA SER A 30 -4.97 1.84 -3.96
C SER A 30 -4.17 0.89 -3.06
N ASP A 31 -3.81 1.31 -1.85
CA ASP A 31 -3.20 0.46 -0.83
C ASP A 31 -4.15 -0.65 -0.35
N VAL A 32 -5.43 -0.33 -0.11
CA VAL A 32 -6.47 -1.32 0.27
C VAL A 32 -6.59 -2.40 -0.80
N PHE A 33 -6.78 -2.03 -2.07
CA PHE A 33 -6.87 -3.01 -3.16
C PHE A 33 -5.57 -3.80 -3.32
N GLY A 34 -4.42 -3.14 -3.17
CA GLY A 34 -3.12 -3.79 -3.15
C GLY A 34 -3.01 -4.90 -2.11
N ALA A 35 -3.39 -4.59 -0.87
CA ALA A 35 -3.40 -5.55 0.24
C ALA A 35 -4.41 -6.68 0.00
N LEU A 36 -5.64 -6.37 -0.42
CA LEU A 36 -6.68 -7.38 -0.66
C LEU A 36 -6.32 -8.35 -1.78
N VAL A 37 -5.68 -7.89 -2.86
CA VAL A 37 -5.21 -8.78 -3.94
C VAL A 37 -4.13 -9.74 -3.45
N LYS A 38 -3.19 -9.25 -2.63
CA LYS A 38 -2.16 -10.11 -2.01
C LYS A 38 -2.78 -11.11 -1.04
N GLN A 39 -3.70 -10.67 -0.19
CA GLN A 39 -4.43 -11.55 0.74
C GLN A 39 -5.17 -12.65 -0.03
N TYR A 40 -5.89 -12.27 -1.08
CA TYR A 40 -6.63 -13.20 -1.94
C TYR A 40 -5.69 -14.21 -2.62
N SER A 41 -4.58 -13.76 -3.19
CA SER A 41 -3.64 -14.66 -3.90
C SER A 41 -2.94 -15.65 -2.98
N LEU A 42 -2.75 -15.29 -1.71
CA LEU A 42 -2.15 -16.14 -0.68
C LEU A 42 -3.18 -16.95 0.13
N GLY A 43 -4.48 -16.76 -0.11
CA GLY A 43 -5.55 -17.42 0.65
C GLY A 43 -5.55 -17.06 2.14
N GLN A 44 -5.18 -15.81 2.48
CA GLN A 44 -5.03 -15.35 3.85
C GLN A 44 -6.34 -14.77 4.40
N SER A 45 -6.60 -15.01 5.70
CA SER A 45 -7.56 -14.20 6.46
C SER A 45 -6.99 -12.81 6.78
N ALA A 46 -7.83 -11.92 7.28
CA ALA A 46 -7.42 -10.58 7.69
C ALA A 46 -6.36 -10.60 8.81
N GLU A 47 -6.44 -11.57 9.73
CA GLU A 47 -5.50 -11.76 10.84
C GLU A 47 -4.14 -12.29 10.37
N GLN A 48 -4.12 -13.05 9.27
CA GLN A 48 -2.90 -13.63 8.70
C GLN A 48 -2.16 -12.65 7.78
N ALA A 49 -2.86 -11.66 7.23
CA ALA A 49 -2.28 -10.67 6.35
C ALA A 49 -1.27 -9.78 7.07
N ASP A 50 -0.17 -9.44 6.40
CA ASP A 50 0.85 -8.57 6.99
C ASP A 50 0.48 -7.09 7.00
N TRP A 51 -0.43 -6.67 6.12
CA TRP A 51 -0.83 -5.27 5.93
C TRP A 51 0.32 -4.34 5.55
N LEU A 52 1.36 -4.89 4.89
CA LEU A 52 2.54 -4.16 4.42
C LEU A 52 2.45 -3.87 2.92
N ILE A 53 2.67 -2.62 2.55
CA ILE A 53 2.67 -2.15 1.16
C ILE A 53 4.10 -2.06 0.65
N GLY A 54 4.41 -2.82 -0.40
CA GLY A 54 5.76 -2.85 -0.98
C GLY A 54 6.77 -3.67 -0.17
N ALA A 55 6.31 -4.65 0.62
CA ALA A 55 7.20 -5.60 1.30
C ALA A 55 8.13 -6.29 0.29
N GLY A 56 9.42 -6.32 0.59
CA GLY A 56 10.45 -6.89 -0.29
C GLY A 56 10.86 -6.01 -1.48
N LEU A 57 10.34 -4.77 -1.61
CA LEU A 57 10.78 -3.82 -2.63
C LEU A 57 12.00 -3.00 -2.20
N LEU A 58 12.24 -2.88 -0.89
CA LEU A 58 13.37 -2.11 -0.36
C LEU A 58 14.69 -2.77 -0.77
N ALA A 59 15.65 -1.94 -1.18
CA ALA A 59 16.98 -2.44 -1.51
C ALA A 59 17.64 -3.02 -0.24
N PRO A 60 18.57 -4.01 -0.36
CA PRO A 60 19.17 -4.66 0.80
C PRO A 60 19.89 -3.73 1.81
N ARG A 61 20.20 -2.50 1.39
CA ARG A 61 20.86 -1.46 2.20
C ARG A 61 19.91 -0.54 2.96
N VAL A 62 18.60 -0.69 2.78
CA VAL A 62 17.58 0.15 3.43
C VAL A 62 16.98 -0.65 4.58
N SER A 63 17.05 -0.09 5.78
CA SER A 63 16.44 -0.62 7.00
C SER A 63 14.93 -0.40 6.97
N GLY A 64 14.18 -1.48 6.75
CA GLY A 64 12.73 -1.45 6.78
C GLY A 64 12.10 -2.72 6.23
N ASP A 65 10.84 -2.93 6.57
CA ASP A 65 10.07 -4.10 6.14
C ASP A 65 9.31 -3.82 4.84
N ALA A 66 8.88 -2.57 4.62
CA ALA A 66 8.04 -2.16 3.50
C ALA A 66 8.03 -0.63 3.31
N LEU A 67 7.39 -0.13 2.26
CA LEU A 67 7.22 1.31 2.05
C LEU A 67 6.19 1.90 3.01
N ARG A 68 5.10 1.18 3.29
CA ARG A 68 4.04 1.60 4.22
C ARG A 68 3.49 0.42 4.99
N SER A 69 2.93 0.71 6.16
CA SER A 69 2.20 -0.24 7.01
C SER A 69 0.78 0.29 7.20
N MET A 70 -0.22 -0.49 6.81
CA MET A 70 -1.63 -0.14 7.06
C MET A 70 -2.04 -0.46 8.50
N LYS A 71 -1.35 -1.40 9.15
CA LYS A 71 -1.61 -1.78 10.55
C LYS A 71 -1.03 -0.78 11.55
N ALA A 72 0.13 -0.22 11.23
CA ALA A 72 0.83 0.78 12.03
C ALA A 72 1.49 1.82 11.12
N PRO A 73 0.72 2.81 10.60
CA PRO A 73 1.27 3.85 9.75
C PRO A 73 2.44 4.59 10.40
N GLY A 74 3.50 4.84 9.63
CA GLY A 74 4.73 5.49 10.09
C GLY A 74 5.79 4.56 10.68
N THR A 75 5.59 3.23 10.69
CA THR A 75 6.56 2.27 11.27
C THR A 75 7.13 1.28 10.25
N ALA A 76 6.94 1.51 8.95
CA ALA A 76 7.27 0.52 7.92
C ALA A 76 8.76 0.45 7.57
N TYR A 77 9.46 1.57 7.72
CA TYR A 77 10.90 1.70 7.59
C TYR A 77 11.36 2.83 8.52
N ASP A 78 12.61 2.74 8.96
CA ASP A 78 13.29 3.75 9.78
C ASP A 78 14.76 3.68 9.36
N ASP A 79 15.10 4.46 8.35
CA ASP A 79 16.41 4.44 7.71
C ASP A 79 16.91 5.87 7.53
N ASP A 80 18.09 6.15 8.09
CA ASP A 80 18.70 7.48 8.08
C ASP A 80 19.10 7.98 6.68
N VAL A 81 18.96 7.16 5.61
CA VAL A 81 19.32 7.51 4.23
C VAL A 81 18.15 8.15 3.47
N LEU A 82 16.92 8.12 4.00
CA LEU A 82 15.71 8.72 3.41
C LEU A 82 15.11 9.81 4.31
#